data_AF-A0A955J9V8-F1
#
_entry.id   AF-A0A955J9V8-F1
#
_cell.length_a   1.000
_cell.length_b   1.000
_cell.length_c   1.000
_cell.angle_alpha   90.00
_cell.angle_beta   90.00
_cell.angle_gamma   90.00
#
_symmetry.space_group_name_H-M   'P 1'
#
loop_
_entity.id
_entity.type
_entity.pdbx_description
1 polymer ?
#
loop_
_entity_poly.entity_id
_entity_poly.type
_entity_poly.pdbx_seq_one_letter_code
_entity_poly.pdbx_strand_id
1 'polypeptide(L)'
;MAGAKKKASTGAKALKGSATARRHLAVLLEALSGLRGTTEAAEAMGVSLSRYYQLETRALNGMLAALEPRPRGPTKSPQKALALLQREKRALEREVSRHQALLRAAQRSVGVVPAKKGGASRGKRRQRGSRGGTVLKTLREEALAAEGETGGATDEGAPADGGDRGQS
;
A
#
# COMPACT_ATOMS: atom_id res chain seq x y z
N MET A 1 -26.44 -18.32 37.22
CA MET A 1 -26.40 -16.86 37.48
C MET A 1 -26.22 -16.12 36.15
N ALA A 2 -27.27 -15.44 35.67
CA ALA A 2 -27.27 -14.76 34.38
C ALA A 2 -26.52 -13.42 34.51
N GLY A 3 -25.36 -13.31 33.86
CA GLY A 3 -24.60 -12.06 33.80
C GLY A 3 -25.36 -10.99 33.02
N ALA A 4 -25.67 -9.87 33.68
CA ALA A 4 -26.31 -8.73 33.04
C ALA A 4 -25.43 -8.21 31.88
N LYS A 5 -25.94 -8.29 30.65
CA LYS A 5 -25.28 -7.73 29.46
C LYS A 5 -25.23 -6.20 29.62
N LYS A 6 -24.03 -5.63 29.78
CA LYS A 6 -23.82 -4.17 29.80
C LYS A 6 -24.44 -3.53 28.55
N LYS A 7 -25.24 -2.48 28.73
CA LYS A 7 -25.76 -1.65 27.63
C LYS A 7 -24.58 -1.13 26.80
N ALA A 8 -24.60 -1.39 25.50
CA ALA A 8 -23.65 -0.78 24.59
C ALA A 8 -23.82 0.74 24.62
N SER A 9 -22.70 1.47 24.68
CA SER A 9 -22.71 2.93 24.55
C SER A 9 -23.25 3.31 23.16
N THR A 10 -24.12 4.32 23.10
CA THR A 10 -24.64 4.92 21.85
C THR A 10 -24.06 6.31 21.64
N GLY A 11 -24.03 6.79 20.40
CA GLY A 11 -23.61 8.16 20.06
C GLY A 11 -22.09 8.36 20.05
N ALA A 12 -21.63 9.60 20.23
CA ALA A 12 -20.21 9.97 20.14
C ALA A 12 -19.28 9.16 21.07
N LYS A 13 -19.79 8.74 22.23
CA LYS A 13 -19.06 7.91 23.20
C LYS A 13 -18.83 6.47 22.72
N ALA A 14 -19.56 6.03 21.70
CA ALA A 14 -19.44 4.69 21.12
C ALA A 14 -18.37 4.59 20.02
N LEU A 15 -17.85 5.73 19.54
CA LEU A 15 -16.89 5.77 18.45
C LEU A 15 -15.57 5.12 18.89
N LYS A 16 -15.23 4.01 18.24
CA LYS A 16 -13.97 3.29 18.44
C LYS A 16 -12.90 3.84 17.50
N GLY A 17 -11.68 3.96 17.98
CA GLY A 17 -10.54 4.46 17.22
C GLY A 17 -9.49 5.12 18.11
N SER A 18 -8.35 5.47 17.53
CA SER A 18 -7.32 6.25 18.21
C SER A 18 -7.82 7.69 18.49
N ALA A 19 -7.17 8.37 19.44
CA ALA A 19 -7.45 9.78 19.72
C ALA A 19 -7.25 10.66 18.48
N THR A 20 -6.20 10.36 17.69
CA THR A 20 -5.91 11.05 16.43
C THR A 20 -7.03 10.88 15.41
N ALA A 21 -7.57 9.67 15.25
CA ALA A 21 -8.67 9.41 14.32
C ALA A 21 -9.95 10.16 14.71
N ARG A 22 -10.26 10.25 16.01
CA ARG A 22 -11.40 11.03 16.50
C ARG A 22 -11.23 12.53 16.24
N ARG A 23 -10.02 13.06 16.44
CA ARG A 23 -9.70 14.47 16.13
C ARG A 23 -9.86 14.76 14.65
N HIS A 24 -9.30 13.91 13.77
CA HIS A 24 -9.46 14.05 12.32
C HIS A 24 -10.92 14.00 11.89
N LEU A 25 -11.71 13.08 12.46
CA LEU A 25 -13.16 13.00 12.18
C LEU A 25 -13.89 14.29 12.56
N ALA A 26 -13.59 14.86 13.73
CA ALA A 26 -14.20 16.12 14.17
C ALA A 26 -13.90 17.27 13.19
N VAL A 27 -12.63 17.44 12.82
CA VAL A 27 -12.19 18.48 11.87
C VAL A 27 -12.83 18.30 10.49
N LEU A 28 -12.93 17.05 10.02
CA LEU A 28 -13.56 16.73 8.74
C LEU A 28 -15.06 17.04 8.77
N LEU A 29 -15.76 16.75 9.86
CA LEU A 29 -17.17 17.08 10.01
C LEU A 29 -17.40 18.60 10.12
N GLU A 30 -16.54 19.34 10.82
CA GLU A 30 -16.57 20.81 10.86
C GLU A 30 -16.44 21.42 9.46
N ALA A 31 -15.55 20.86 8.63
CA ALA A 31 -15.39 21.28 7.25
C ALA A 31 -16.62 20.97 6.38
N LEU A 32 -17.17 19.74 6.49
CA LEU A 32 -18.38 19.33 5.76
C LEU A 32 -19.63 20.11 6.19
N SER A 33 -19.69 20.56 7.44
CA SER A 33 -20.79 21.41 7.94
C SER A 33 -20.60 22.89 7.65
N GLY A 34 -19.50 23.29 7.00
CA GLY A 34 -19.19 24.69 6.69
C GLY A 34 -18.75 25.53 7.90
N LEU A 35 -18.40 24.91 9.02
CA LEU A 35 -17.88 25.59 10.22
C LEU A 35 -16.39 25.90 10.11
N ARG A 36 -15.69 25.26 9.16
CA ARG A 36 -14.26 25.45 8.87
C ARG A 36 -14.01 25.36 7.36
N GLY A 37 -13.04 26.12 6.85
CA GLY A 37 -12.58 25.98 5.47
C GLY A 37 -11.80 24.68 5.23
N THR A 38 -11.76 24.18 3.98
CA THR A 38 -11.02 22.94 3.64
C THR A 38 -9.50 23.08 3.82
N THR A 39 -8.95 24.27 3.57
CA THR A 39 -7.54 24.60 3.79
C THR A 39 -7.18 24.58 5.28
N GLU A 40 -7.96 25.29 6.11
CA GLU A 40 -7.81 25.31 7.57
C GLU A 40 -7.99 23.90 8.18
N ALA A 41 -8.88 23.09 7.61
CA ALA A 41 -9.07 21.72 8.03
C ALA A 41 -7.84 20.84 7.73
N ALA A 42 -7.23 21.00 6.55
CA ALA A 42 -5.99 20.31 6.20
C ALA A 42 -4.84 20.66 7.16
N GLU A 43 -4.68 21.96 7.46
CA GLU A 43 -3.70 22.47 8.42
C GLU A 43 -3.94 21.92 9.83
N ALA A 44 -5.19 21.98 10.33
CA ALA A 44 -5.54 21.47 11.65
C ALA A 44 -5.33 19.95 11.80
N MET A 45 -5.41 19.20 10.70
CA MET A 45 -5.09 17.77 10.67
C MET A 45 -3.60 17.48 10.47
N GLY A 46 -2.79 18.48 10.11
CA GLY A 46 -1.35 18.36 9.84
C GLY A 46 -1.04 17.63 8.53
N VAL A 47 -1.88 17.79 7.51
CA VAL A 47 -1.72 17.14 6.19
C VAL A 47 -1.81 18.14 5.05
N SER A 48 -1.30 17.79 3.88
CA SER A 48 -1.49 18.61 2.67
C SER A 48 -2.96 18.65 2.25
N LEU A 49 -3.34 19.69 1.51
CA LEU A 49 -4.71 19.83 0.99
C LEU A 49 -5.12 18.65 0.08
N SER A 50 -4.20 18.15 -0.76
CA SER A 50 -4.46 16.94 -1.56
C SER A 50 -4.75 15.72 -0.67
N ARG A 51 -3.99 15.55 0.42
CA ARG A 51 -4.21 14.46 1.37
C ARG A 51 -5.53 14.61 2.13
N TYR A 52 -5.94 15.84 2.45
CA TYR A 52 -7.25 16.13 3.03
C TYR A 52 -8.37 15.55 2.14
N TYR A 53 -8.39 15.88 0.85
CA TYR A 53 -9.43 15.40 -0.07
C TYR A 53 -9.46 13.86 -0.19
N GLN A 54 -8.29 13.21 -0.21
CA GLN A 54 -8.22 11.74 -0.18
C GLN A 54 -8.84 11.15 1.08
N LEU A 55 -8.59 11.76 2.24
CA LEU A 55 -9.16 11.32 3.52
C LEU A 55 -10.67 11.57 3.56
N GLU A 56 -11.13 12.69 3.02
CA GLU A 56 -12.54 13.02 2.87
C GLU A 56 -13.27 11.97 2.02
N THR A 57 -12.80 11.70 0.81
CA THR A 57 -13.39 10.66 -0.06
C THR A 57 -13.41 9.30 0.64
N ARG A 58 -12.33 8.93 1.33
CA ARG A 58 -12.25 7.67 2.08
C ARG A 58 -13.27 7.63 3.23
N ALA A 59 -13.44 8.72 3.96
CA ALA A 59 -14.39 8.81 5.05
C ALA A 59 -15.84 8.69 4.56
N LEU A 60 -16.18 9.41 3.49
CA LEU A 60 -17.50 9.36 2.86
C LEU A 60 -17.83 7.97 2.32
N ASN A 61 -16.88 7.32 1.64
CA ASN A 61 -17.05 5.93 1.19
C ASN A 61 -17.27 4.96 2.37
N GLY A 62 -16.55 5.16 3.48
CA GLY A 62 -16.75 4.38 4.70
C GLY A 62 -18.14 4.59 5.31
N MET A 63 -18.66 5.81 5.28
CA MET A 63 -20.01 6.14 5.73
C MET A 63 -21.07 5.48 4.84
N LEU A 64 -20.92 5.60 3.52
CA LEU A 64 -21.82 4.99 2.55
C LEU A 64 -21.89 3.46 2.73
N ALA A 65 -20.72 2.80 2.79
CA ALA A 65 -20.65 1.36 3.02
C ALA A 65 -21.22 0.91 4.38
N ALA A 66 -21.23 1.80 5.39
CA ALA A 66 -21.85 1.51 6.67
C ALA A 66 -23.39 1.63 6.63
N LEU A 67 -23.91 2.47 5.73
CA LEU A 67 -25.35 2.65 5.51
C LEU A 67 -25.94 1.62 4.54
N GLU A 68 -25.11 0.96 3.73
CA GLU A 68 -25.57 -0.09 2.83
C GLU A 68 -26.29 -1.23 3.59
N PRO A 69 -27.38 -1.77 3.02
CA PRO A 69 -28.13 -2.86 3.62
C PRO A 69 -27.24 -4.09 3.76
N ARG A 70 -26.98 -4.48 5.01
CA ARG A 70 -26.22 -5.71 5.27
C ARG A 70 -27.11 -6.93 5.01
N PRO A 71 -26.61 -7.94 4.27
CA PRO A 71 -27.38 -9.16 4.04
C PRO A 71 -27.74 -9.79 5.38
N ARG A 72 -29.01 -10.18 5.51
CA ARG A 72 -29.53 -10.82 6.72
C ARG A 72 -28.99 -12.25 6.79
N GLY A 73 -28.46 -12.64 7.95
CA GLY A 73 -27.99 -14.00 8.21
C GLY A 73 -26.47 -14.15 8.29
N PRO A 74 -25.97 -15.38 8.54
CA PRO A 74 -24.55 -15.65 8.71
C PRO A 74 -23.78 -15.41 7.41
N THR A 75 -22.98 -14.35 7.36
CA THR A 75 -22.09 -14.10 6.22
C THR A 75 -20.72 -14.76 6.41
N LYS A 76 -20.12 -15.20 5.29
CA LYS A 76 -18.72 -15.62 5.22
C LYS A 76 -17.84 -14.39 5.44
N SER A 77 -17.60 -14.03 6.70
CA SER A 77 -16.64 -12.97 7.02
C SER A 77 -15.22 -13.41 6.65
N PRO A 78 -14.37 -12.52 6.13
CA PRO A 78 -13.00 -12.87 5.78
C PRO A 78 -12.22 -13.41 7.00
N GLN A 79 -12.51 -12.93 8.21
CA GLN A 79 -11.89 -13.43 9.44
C GLN A 79 -12.26 -14.90 9.73
N LYS A 80 -13.53 -15.28 9.53
CA LYS A 80 -13.97 -16.68 9.66
C LYS A 80 -13.37 -17.57 8.57
N ALA A 81 -13.30 -17.08 7.33
CA ALA A 81 -12.67 -17.81 6.23
C ALA A 81 -11.17 -18.04 6.51
N LEU A 82 -10.45 -17.02 6.99
CA LEU A 82 -9.06 -17.15 7.41
C LEU A 82 -8.89 -18.14 8.56
N ALA A 83 -9.77 -18.10 9.56
CA ALA A 83 -9.73 -19.03 10.67
C ALA A 83 -9.97 -20.48 10.23
N LEU A 84 -10.87 -20.70 9.26
CA LEU A 84 -11.14 -22.01 8.67
C LEU A 84 -9.91 -22.51 7.89
N LEU A 85 -9.38 -21.69 6.98
CA LEU A 85 -8.18 -22.01 6.20
C LEU A 85 -6.96 -22.32 7.08
N GLN A 86 -6.79 -21.59 8.20
CA GLN A 86 -5.73 -21.87 9.16
C GLN A 86 -5.90 -23.22 9.86
N ARG A 87 -7.14 -23.64 10.13
CA ARG A 87 -7.41 -24.96 10.71
C ARG A 87 -7.13 -26.07 9.71
N GLU A 88 -7.60 -25.91 8.47
CA GLU A 88 -7.34 -26.85 7.37
C GLU A 88 -5.84 -27.00 7.12
N LYS A 89 -5.11 -25.88 7.04
CA LYS A 89 -3.65 -25.89 6.90
C LYS A 89 -2.98 -26.72 8.00
N ARG A 90 -3.36 -26.51 9.26
CA ARG A 90 -2.80 -27.27 10.40
C ARG A 90 -3.15 -28.75 10.33
N ALA A 91 -4.35 -29.11 9.88
CA ALA A 91 -4.75 -30.50 9.68
C ALA A 91 -3.90 -31.17 8.60
N LEU A 92 -3.78 -30.53 7.44
CA LEU A 92 -2.97 -31.02 6.33
C LEU A 92 -1.48 -31.14 6.70
N GLU A 93 -0.92 -30.19 7.44
CA GLU A 93 0.47 -30.26 7.93
C GLU A 93 0.70 -31.51 8.81
N ARG A 94 -0.26 -31.84 9.69
CA ARG A 94 -0.20 -33.05 10.52
C ARG A 94 -0.28 -34.30 9.66
N GLU A 95 -1.20 -34.36 8.70
CA GLU A 95 -1.35 -35.49 7.79
C GLU A 95 -0.09 -35.72 6.96
N VAL A 96 0.47 -34.66 6.37
CA VAL A 96 1.73 -34.71 5.62
C VAL A 96 2.86 -35.20 6.52
N SER A 97 2.97 -34.72 7.75
CA SER A 97 4.00 -35.18 8.69
C SER A 97 3.87 -36.69 9.01
N ARG A 98 2.63 -37.17 9.19
CA ARG A 98 2.31 -38.57 9.42
C ARG A 98 2.66 -39.42 8.20
N HIS A 99 2.24 -39.02 7.00
CA HIS A 99 2.54 -39.73 5.76
C HIS A 99 4.05 -39.77 5.48
N GLN A 100 4.77 -38.69 5.75
CA GLN A 100 6.23 -38.69 5.65
C GLN A 100 6.87 -39.64 6.66
N ALA A 101 6.36 -39.72 7.89
CA ALA A 101 6.87 -40.67 8.89
C ALA A 101 6.62 -42.13 8.46
N LEU A 102 5.43 -42.43 7.94
CA LEU A 102 5.07 -43.75 7.39
C LEU A 102 5.96 -44.12 6.20
N LEU A 103 6.18 -43.20 5.26
CA LEU A 103 7.07 -43.42 4.12
C LEU A 103 8.50 -43.73 4.56
N ARG A 104 9.04 -42.99 5.53
CA ARG A 104 10.38 -43.27 6.09
C ARG A 104 10.44 -44.63 6.77
N ALA A 105 9.38 -45.04 7.48
CA ALA A 105 9.32 -46.36 8.11
C ALA A 105 9.31 -47.48 7.06
N ALA A 106 8.50 -47.36 6.01
CA ALA A 106 8.45 -48.31 4.91
C ALA A 106 9.77 -48.38 4.11
N GLN A 107 10.40 -47.23 3.87
CA GLN A 107 11.72 -47.18 3.22
C GLN A 107 12.78 -47.93 4.04
N ARG A 108 12.76 -47.77 5.38
CA ARG A 108 13.67 -48.50 6.27
C ARG A 108 13.44 -50.02 6.26
N SER A 109 12.19 -50.48 6.21
CA SER A 109 11.91 -51.93 6.20
C SER A 109 12.34 -52.62 4.90
N VAL A 110 12.41 -51.88 3.79
CA VAL A 110 12.83 -52.40 2.48
C VAL A 110 14.34 -52.14 2.21
N GLY A 111 15.08 -51.60 3.18
CA GLY A 111 16.51 -51.31 3.03
C GLY A 111 16.84 -50.14 2.10
N VAL A 112 15.84 -49.32 1.74
CA VAL A 112 16.02 -48.15 0.88
C VAL A 112 16.48 -46.97 1.73
N VAL A 113 17.72 -46.51 1.52
CA VAL A 113 18.23 -45.30 2.16
C VAL A 113 17.48 -44.09 1.61
N PRO A 114 16.79 -43.28 2.44
CA PRO A 114 16.08 -42.11 1.95
C PRO A 114 17.07 -41.10 1.36
N ALA A 115 16.82 -40.66 0.13
CA ALA A 115 17.63 -39.65 -0.54
C ALA A 115 17.81 -38.42 0.38
N LYS A 116 19.07 -38.08 0.67
CA LYS A 116 19.44 -36.93 1.49
C LYS A 116 18.83 -35.69 0.82
N LYS A 117 17.95 -34.96 1.54
CA LYS A 117 17.42 -33.68 1.03
C LYS A 117 18.61 -32.81 0.66
N GLY A 118 18.76 -32.52 -0.63
CA GLY A 118 19.82 -31.65 -1.13
C GLY A 118 19.80 -30.35 -0.35
N GLY A 119 20.90 -30.06 0.35
CA GLY A 119 21.08 -28.78 1.00
C GLY A 119 20.89 -27.71 -0.06
N ALA A 120 20.00 -26.76 0.20
CA ALA A 120 19.81 -25.62 -0.68
C ALA A 120 21.18 -24.97 -0.90
N SER A 121 21.74 -25.11 -2.10
CA SER A 121 22.86 -24.27 -2.50
C SER A 121 22.37 -22.84 -2.31
N ARG A 122 23.19 -22.03 -1.66
CA ARG A 122 22.90 -20.65 -1.31
C ARG A 122 22.90 -19.84 -2.61
N GLY A 123 21.84 -20.02 -3.41
CA GLY A 123 21.60 -19.29 -4.64
C GLY A 123 21.55 -17.82 -4.29
N LYS A 124 22.45 -17.05 -4.90
CA LYS A 124 22.59 -15.60 -4.74
C LYS A 124 21.20 -14.98 -4.81
N ARG A 125 20.72 -14.47 -3.67
CA ARG A 125 19.42 -13.81 -3.53
C ARG A 125 19.39 -12.68 -4.56
N ARG A 126 18.70 -12.89 -5.68
CA ARG A 126 18.38 -11.83 -6.64
C ARG A 126 17.66 -10.75 -5.84
N GLN A 127 18.34 -9.63 -5.57
CA GLN A 127 17.72 -8.45 -5.01
C GLN A 127 16.60 -8.06 -5.98
N ARG A 128 15.35 -8.31 -5.58
CA ARG A 128 14.20 -7.70 -6.25
C ARG A 128 14.44 -6.20 -6.18
N GLY A 129 14.59 -5.57 -7.35
CA GLY A 129 14.76 -4.12 -7.44
C GLY A 129 13.66 -3.45 -6.62
N SER A 130 14.05 -2.58 -5.69
CA SER A 130 13.08 -1.75 -4.99
C SER A 130 12.36 -0.90 -6.04
N ARG A 131 11.07 -0.63 -5.85
CA ARG A 131 10.33 0.26 -6.75
C ARG A 131 11.03 1.61 -6.96
N GLY A 132 11.80 2.07 -5.97
CA GLY A 132 12.65 3.26 -6.09
C GLY A 132 13.81 3.10 -7.09
N GLY A 133 14.37 1.91 -7.26
CA GLY A 133 15.40 1.64 -8.25
C GLY A 133 14.90 1.68 -9.70
N THR A 134 13.63 1.33 -9.94
CA THR A 134 13.02 1.50 -11.27
C THR A 134 12.76 2.96 -11.58
N VAL A 135 12.22 3.73 -10.62
CA VAL A 135 11.96 5.17 -10.79
C VAL A 135 13.25 5.97 -10.96
N LEU A 136 14.33 5.61 -10.24
CA LEU A 136 15.63 6.26 -10.42
C LEU A 136 16.27 5.99 -11.79
N LYS A 137 15.99 4.85 -12.41
CA LYS A 137 16.47 4.55 -13.77
C LYS A 137 15.74 5.39 -14.80
N THR A 138 14.41 5.45 -14.72
CA THR A 138 13.61 6.25 -15.65
C THR A 138 13.97 7.73 -15.57
N LEU A 139 14.14 8.28 -14.36
CA LEU A 139 14.54 9.68 -14.18
C LEU A 139 15.95 9.97 -14.69
N ARG A 140 16.88 9.01 -14.64
CA ARG A 140 18.23 9.16 -15.21
C ARG A 140 18.24 9.07 -16.73
N GLU A 141 17.43 8.17 -17.29
CA GLU A 141 17.25 8.04 -18.73
C GLU A 141 16.59 9.30 -19.31
N GLU A 142 15.61 9.88 -18.61
CA GLU A 142 14.99 11.17 -18.95
C GLU A 142 15.95 12.35 -18.83
N ALA A 143 16.81 12.40 -17.79
CA ALA A 143 17.81 13.44 -17.65
C ALA A 143 18.89 13.38 -18.75
N LEU A 144 19.33 12.18 -19.13
CA LEU A 144 20.26 11.97 -20.23
C LEU A 144 19.65 12.32 -21.59
N ALA A 145 18.33 12.09 -21.77
CA ALA A 145 17.61 12.53 -22.96
C ALA A 145 17.47 14.07 -23.01
N ALA A 146 17.24 14.73 -21.87
CA ALA A 146 17.16 16.18 -21.78
C ALA A 146 18.50 16.89 -22.07
N GLU A 147 19.62 16.27 -21.71
CA GLU A 147 20.96 16.78 -22.06
C GLU A 147 21.33 16.58 -23.54
N GLY A 148 20.63 15.68 -24.26
CA GLY A 148 20.82 15.46 -25.70
C GLY A 148 20.08 16.43 -26.62
N GLU A 149 19.09 17.18 -26.11
CA GLU A 149 18.23 18.07 -26.92
C GLU A 149 18.63 19.56 -26.86
N THR A 150 19.68 19.94 -26.14
CA THR A 150 20.22 21.33 -26.13
C THR A 150 21.47 21.51 -26.99
N GLY A 151 21.68 20.63 -27.98
CA GLY A 151 22.84 20.61 -28.86
C GLY A 151 22.57 20.95 -30.33
N GLY A 152 21.58 21.77 -30.66
CA GLY A 152 21.40 22.17 -32.06
C GLY A 152 20.30 23.17 -32.33
N ALA A 153 20.60 24.47 -32.27
CA ALA A 153 20.03 25.49 -33.16
C ALA A 153 20.72 26.87 -33.00
N THR A 154 21.44 27.24 -34.07
CA THR A 154 21.56 28.58 -34.68
C THR A 154 22.19 29.75 -33.90
N ASP A 155 23.42 30.09 -34.29
CA ASP A 155 23.95 31.46 -34.42
C ASP A 155 25.11 31.34 -35.46
N GLU A 156 25.16 32.02 -36.60
CA GLU A 156 25.27 33.47 -36.77
C GLU A 156 24.74 33.90 -38.15
N GLY A 157 23.91 34.94 -38.15
CA GLY A 157 23.59 35.76 -39.33
C GLY A 157 23.76 37.23 -38.95
N ALA A 158 24.80 37.84 -39.52
CA ALA A 158 25.26 39.23 -39.48
C ALA A 158 24.19 40.34 -39.29
N PRO A 159 24.60 41.53 -38.82
CA PRO A 159 24.93 42.56 -39.81
C PRO A 159 26.14 43.44 -39.43
N ALA A 160 26.98 43.75 -40.42
CA ALA A 160 27.96 44.83 -40.35
C ALA A 160 27.41 46.02 -41.15
N ASP A 161 27.13 47.12 -40.46
CA ASP A 161 26.75 48.41 -41.02
C ASP A 161 27.85 49.45 -40.75
N GLY A 162 28.21 50.19 -41.81
CA GLY A 162 28.69 51.58 -41.73
C GLY A 162 30.19 51.88 -41.58
N GLY A 163 30.84 52.26 -42.68
CA GLY A 163 31.49 53.60 -42.72
C GLY A 163 33.01 53.72 -43.01
N ASP A 164 33.31 54.09 -44.26
CA ASP A 164 34.04 55.34 -44.65
C ASP A 164 35.59 55.44 -44.65
N ARG A 165 36.08 56.07 -45.75
CA ARG A 165 37.43 56.57 -46.13
C ARG A 165 38.54 55.55 -46.43
N GLY A 166 39.23 55.52 -47.57
CA GLY A 166 39.51 56.54 -48.59
C GLY A 166 41.01 56.86 -48.64
N GLN A 167 41.79 56.12 -49.46
CA GLN A 167 43.10 56.44 -50.09
C GLN A 167 43.23 55.42 -51.24
N SER A 168 43.51 55.71 -52.52
CA SER A 168 44.32 56.74 -53.16
C SER A 168 43.81 56.98 -54.57
#